data_AF-A0A800IPL9-F1
#
_entry.id   AF-A0A800IPL9-F1
#
_cell.length_a   1.000
_cell.length_b   1.000
_cell.length_c   1.000
_cell.angle_alpha   90.00
_cell.angle_beta   90.00
_cell.angle_gamma   90.00
#
_symmetry.space_group_name_H-M   'P 1'
#
loop_
_entity.id
_entity.type
_entity.pdbx_description
1 polymer ?
#
loop_
_entity_poly.entity_id
_entity_poly.type
_entity_poly.pdbx_seq_one_letter_code
_entity_poly.pdbx_strand_id
1 'polypeptide(L)' 'MEEAAQHHFSPQERAFLDNKFRHAAVGDPAHVKQKIDQLMEQFGADELMAVTITYDFDARVRSYELLAEMYR' A
#
# COMPACT_ATOMS: atom_id res chain seq x y z
N MET A 1 -16.97 8.34 9.48
CA MET A 1 -15.85 8.80 8.62
C MET A 1 -15.34 10.19 9.03
N GLU A 2 -16.22 11.13 9.41
CA GLU A 2 -15.81 12.49 9.84
C GLU A 2 -14.89 12.54 11.08
N GLU A 3 -15.07 11.68 12.08
CA GLU A 3 -14.22 11.68 13.30
C GLU A 3 -12.77 11.23 13.03
N ALA A 4 -12.55 10.32 12.07
CA ALA A 4 -11.21 9.82 11.75
C ALA A 4 -10.32 10.88 11.08
N ALA A 5 -10.91 11.84 10.38
CA ALA A 5 -10.18 12.90 9.66
C ALA A 5 -9.66 14.01 10.60
N GLN A 6 -10.18 14.11 11.82
CA GLN A 6 -9.84 15.17 12.78
C GLN A 6 -8.85 14.74 13.87
N HIS A 7 -8.47 13.47 13.88
CA HIS A 7 -7.51 12.97 14.86
C HIS A 7 -6.11 13.47 14.52
N HIS A 8 -5.57 14.33 15.40
CA HIS A 8 -4.17 14.71 15.36
C HIS A 8 -3.36 13.60 16.02
N PHE A 9 -2.54 12.90 15.23
CA PHE A 9 -1.67 11.85 15.75
C PHE A 9 -0.57 12.47 16.62
N SER A 10 -0.36 11.90 17.79
CA SER A 10 0.86 12.16 18.58
C SER A 10 2.10 11.72 17.79
N PRO A 11 3.29 12.26 18.11
CA PRO A 11 4.54 11.82 17.50
C PRO A 11 4.76 10.29 17.57
N GLN A 12 4.36 9.67 18.67
CA GLN A 12 4.46 8.23 18.90
C GLN A 12 3.53 7.43 17.97
N GLU A 13 2.28 7.86 17.84
CA GLU A 13 1.32 7.24 16.92
C GLU A 13 1.76 7.40 15.47
N ARG A 14 2.32 8.56 15.12
CA ARG A 14 2.85 8.78 13.77
C ARG A 14 4.01 7.84 13.47
N ALA A 15 4.98 7.73 14.38
CA ALA A 15 6.10 6.81 14.22
C ALA A 15 5.64 5.34 14.11
N PHE A 16 4.61 4.95 14.87
CA PHE A 16 4.01 3.63 14.78
C PHE A 16 3.39 3.38 13.40
N LEU A 17 2.62 4.34 12.88
CA LEU A 17 2.00 4.24 11.55
C LEU A 17 3.05 4.20 10.44
N ASP A 18 4.05 5.06 10.50
CA ASP A 18 5.13 5.10 9.51
C ASP A 18 5.89 3.76 9.48
N ASN A 19 6.16 3.15 10.64
CA ASN A 19 6.78 1.83 10.70
C ASN A 19 5.83 0.72 10.20
N LYS A 20 4.54 0.77 10.56
CA LYS A 20 3.53 -0.20 10.14
C LYS A 20 3.32 -0.21 8.63
N PHE A 21 3.33 0.97 8.00
CA PHE A 21 3.07 1.15 6.58
C PHE A 21 4.34 1.34 5.73
N ARG A 22 5.54 1.18 6.31
CA ARG A 22 6.83 1.38 5.63
C ARG A 22 6.94 0.66 4.28
N HIS A 23 6.37 -0.54 4.19
CA HIS A 23 6.37 -1.37 2.98
C HIS A 23 4.99 -1.47 2.32
N ALA A 24 4.01 -0.69 2.76
CA ALA A 24 2.73 -0.61 2.08
C ALA A 24 2.86 0.27 0.83
N ALA A 25 2.24 -0.17 -0.27
CA ALA A 25 2.09 0.61 -1.49
C ALA A 25 0.61 1.02 -1.60
N VAL A 26 0.33 2.31 -1.37
CA VAL A 26 -1.04 2.85 -1.36
C VAL A 26 -1.05 4.16 -2.14
N GLY A 27 -1.94 4.27 -3.13
CA GLY A 27 -2.04 5.45 -3.99
C GLY A 27 -2.62 5.10 -5.35
N ASP A 28 -2.35 5.96 -6.34
CA ASP A 28 -2.64 5.67 -7.74
C ASP A 28 -1.70 4.57 -8.29
N PRO A 29 -2.04 3.97 -9.46
CA PRO A 29 -1.25 2.90 -10.04
C PRO A 29 0.24 3.23 -10.27
N ALA A 30 0.56 4.47 -10.68
CA ALA A 30 1.94 4.85 -10.96
C ALA A 30 2.76 4.91 -9.67
N HIS A 31 2.19 5.48 -8.61
CA HIS A 31 2.81 5.52 -7.29
C HIS A 31 3.00 4.11 -6.71
N VAL A 32 1.98 3.26 -6.82
CA VAL A 32 2.02 1.87 -6.35
C VAL A 32 3.11 1.10 -7.07
N LYS A 33 3.20 1.20 -8.40
CA LYS A 33 4.23 0.53 -9.20
C LYS A 33 5.63 0.96 -8.78
N GLN A 34 5.87 2.27 -8.70
CA GLN A 34 7.17 2.80 -8.28
C GLN A 34 7.58 2.27 -6.90
N LYS A 35 6.65 2.26 -5.93
CA LYS A 35 6.92 1.77 -4.58
C LYS A 35 7.24 0.28 -4.56
N ILE A 36 6.51 -0.53 -5.33
CA ILE A 36 6.77 -1.97 -5.44
C ILE A 36 8.15 -2.21 -6.06
N ASP A 37 8.47 -1.56 -7.19
CA ASP A 37 9.75 -1.74 -7.87
C ASP A 37 10.94 -1.42 -6.93
N GLN A 38 10.83 -0.34 -6.14
CA GLN A 38 11.81 0.01 -5.11
C GLN A 38 11.96 -1.06 -4.03
N LEU A 39 10.85 -1.65 -3.57
CA LEU A 39 10.90 -2.71 -2.56
C LEU A 39 11.53 -3.99 -3.12
N MET A 40 11.18 -4.36 -4.35
CA MET A 40 11.75 -5.52 -5.04
C MET A 40 13.27 -5.37 -5.20
N GLU A 41 13.74 -4.20 -5.64
CA GLU A 41 15.17 -3.90 -5.73
C GLU A 41 15.84 -3.91 -4.36
N GLN A 42 15.23 -3.27 -3.35
CA GLN A 42 15.78 -3.20 -1.99
C GLN A 42 15.97 -4.58 -1.36
N PHE A 43 15.04 -5.50 -1.60
CA PHE A 43 15.10 -6.86 -1.05
C PHE A 43 15.75 -7.87 -1.98
N GLY A 44 16.10 -7.49 -3.22
CA GLY A 44 16.61 -8.40 -4.25
C GLY A 44 15.63 -9.54 -4.53
N ALA A 45 14.33 -9.25 -4.56
CA ALA A 45 13.28 -10.23 -4.75
C ALA A 45 12.90 -10.35 -6.24
N ASP A 46 12.66 -11.58 -6.69
CA ASP A 46 12.19 -11.88 -8.05
C ASP A 46 10.66 -12.05 -8.13
N GLU A 47 10.00 -12.27 -6.99
CA GLU A 47 8.54 -12.44 -6.90
C GLU A 47 7.92 -11.52 -5.82
N LEU A 48 6.71 -11.02 -6.11
CA LEU A 48 5.90 -10.24 -5.18
C LEU A 48 4.66 -11.02 -4.75
N MET A 49 4.51 -11.24 -3.44
CA MET A 49 3.26 -11.70 -2.84
C MET A 49 2.48 -10.51 -2.25
N ALA A 50 1.36 -10.13 -2.86
CA ALA A 50 0.57 -8.97 -2.45
C ALA A 50 -0.65 -9.33 -1.58
N VAL A 51 -0.81 -8.65 -0.44
CA VAL A 51 -1.99 -8.74 0.43
C VAL A 51 -2.70 -7.38 0.46
N THR A 52 -3.96 -7.34 0.03
CA THR A 52 -4.79 -6.14 0.07
C THR A 52 -5.87 -6.26 1.14
N ILE A 53 -5.78 -5.42 2.17
CA ILE A 53 -6.79 -5.32 3.24
C ILE A 53 -7.64 -4.08 2.98
N THR A 54 -8.87 -4.28 2.51
CA THR A 54 -9.87 -3.23 2.32
C THR A 54 -11.24 -3.78 2.68
N TYR A 55 -12.16 -2.89 3.02
CA TYR A 55 -13.52 -3.25 3.43
C TYR A 55 -14.33 -3.81 2.26
N ASP A 56 -14.24 -3.16 1.09
CA ASP A 56 -15.05 -3.50 -0.07
C ASP A 56 -14.40 -4.61 -0.91
N PHE A 57 -15.17 -5.66 -1.21
CA PHE A 57 -14.66 -6.81 -1.94
C PHE A 57 -14.32 -6.47 -3.40
N ASP A 58 -15.17 -5.71 -4.07
CA ASP A 58 -14.99 -5.35 -5.48
C ASP A 58 -13.79 -4.41 -5.65
N ALA A 59 -13.59 -3.49 -4.70
CA ALA A 59 -12.39 -2.66 -4.63
C ALA A 59 -11.12 -3.51 -4.45
N ARG A 60 -11.19 -4.59 -3.66
CA ARG A 60 -10.08 -5.54 -3.50
C ARG A 60 -9.75 -6.25 -4.82
N VAL A 61 -10.77 -6.75 -5.52
CA VAL A 61 -10.60 -7.37 -6.85
C VAL A 61 -9.98 -6.37 -7.83
N ARG A 62 -10.52 -5.15 -7.91
CA ARG A 62 -10.01 -4.10 -8.79
C ARG A 62 -8.54 -3.75 -8.50
N SER A 63 -8.14 -3.73 -7.23
CA SER A 63 -6.74 -3.53 -6.84
C SER A 63 -5.82 -4.61 -7.43
N TYR A 64 -6.23 -5.87 -7.42
CA TYR A 64 -5.45 -6.96 -8.01
C TYR A 64 -5.44 -6.92 -9.54
N GLU A 65 -6.54 -6.53 -10.19
CA GLU A 65 -6.56 -6.33 -11.65
C GLU A 65 -5.56 -5.25 -12.08
N LEU A 66 -5.55 -4.11 -11.37
CA LEU A 66 -4.61 -3.03 -11.62
C LEU A 66 -3.16 -3.49 -11.42
N LEU A 67 -2.88 -4.26 -10.35
CA LEU A 67 -1.55 -4.84 -10.14
C LEU A 67 -1.15 -5.76 -11.29
N ALA A 68 -2.05 -6.61 -11.76
CA ALA A 68 -1.78 -7.48 -12.91
C ALA A 68 -1.53 -6.65 -14.18
N GLU A 69 -2.31 -5.61 -14.45
CA GLU A 69 -2.12 -4.71 -15.59
C GLU A 69 -0.76 -3.98 -15.56
N MET A 70 -0.25 -3.63 -14.37
CA MET A 70 1.05 -2.94 -14.21
C MET A 70 2.26 -3.81 -14.58
N TYR A 71 2.13 -5.13 -14.53
CA TYR A 71 3.23 -6.10 -14.71
C TYR A 71 2.93 -7.15 -15.80
N ARG A 72 1.93 -6.89 -16.64
CA ARG A 72 1.57 -7.74 -17.78
C ARG A 72 2.51 -7.55 -18.96
#